data_AF-A0A7C5VHA6-F1
#
_entry.id   AF-A0A7C5VHA6-F1
#
_cell.length_a   1.000
_cell.length_b   1.000
_cell.length_c   1.000
_cell.angle_alpha   90.00
_cell.angle_beta   90.00
_cell.angle_gamma   90.00
#
_symmetry.space_group_name_H-M   'P 1'
#
loop_
_entity.id
_entity.type
_entity.pdbx_description
1 polymer ?
#
loop_
_entity_poly.entity_id
_entity_poly.type
_entity_poly.pdbx_seq_one_letter_code
_entity_poly.pdbx_strand_id
1 'polypeptide(L)'
;MIELGVPSLLLTVALPVGFAPLAFLFGRIAGHRASELISHAVLGVVLALTALNALQVASGRVIEERYPWLPQLGLSLGFRLDGLSLLFLTLIALVGFLASVYSSRYMENELGLEAYYALLLLFVGGMLGVVLVTNLFLFYIFWELMLIPSYFLIAYWGTGNARVIGFKYFAMTHAGALALLTGIVWLNVLYGNVEFSTLLSRAPLDTRPELQIVSLLIFAGAAVKMALFPVHTWLPDAHAEAPTPISVLLSGVMIKTGVYAFARIVIEMLGPHFKPFA
;
A
#
# COMPACT_ATOMS: atom_id res chain seq x y z
N MET A 1 13.11 26.46 -9.45
CA MET A 1 12.97 25.78 -8.15
C MET A 1 11.49 25.68 -7.87
N ILE A 2 10.91 24.47 -7.92
CA ILE A 2 9.46 24.28 -7.75
C ILE A 2 9.25 23.72 -6.34
N GLU A 3 9.13 24.60 -5.35
CA GLU A 3 8.42 24.23 -4.13
C GLU A 3 6.93 24.32 -4.47
N LEU A 4 6.24 23.19 -4.40
CA LEU A 4 4.85 23.11 -4.88
C LEU A 4 3.89 23.97 -4.03
N GLY A 5 4.30 24.40 -2.83
CA GLY A 5 3.46 25.21 -1.92
C GLY A 5 2.18 24.50 -1.46
N VAL A 6 2.03 23.20 -1.80
CA VAL A 6 0.88 22.36 -1.51
C VAL A 6 1.35 21.06 -0.83
N PRO A 7 0.50 20.44 0.01
CA PRO A 7 0.81 19.20 0.71
C PRO A 7 0.78 17.99 -0.24
N SER A 8 1.78 17.90 -1.12
CA SER A 8 1.83 16.97 -2.25
C SER A 8 1.78 15.50 -1.84
N LEU A 9 2.43 15.10 -0.74
CA LEU A 9 2.46 13.71 -0.28
C LEU A 9 1.12 13.32 0.34
N LEU A 10 0.54 14.20 1.16
CA LEU A 10 -0.82 14.00 1.67
C LEU A 10 -1.82 13.87 0.53
N LEU A 11 -1.78 14.77 -0.47
CA LEU A 11 -2.69 14.73 -1.61
C LEU A 11 -2.54 13.45 -2.44
N THR A 12 -1.30 12.96 -2.60
CA THR A 12 -1.02 11.70 -3.31
C THR A 12 -1.79 10.52 -2.71
N VAL A 13 -1.97 10.49 -1.40
CA VAL A 13 -2.72 9.42 -0.70
C VAL A 13 -4.20 9.77 -0.52
N ALA A 14 -4.50 11.01 -0.13
CA ALA A 14 -5.83 11.46 0.22
C ALA A 14 -6.76 11.54 -1.00
N LEU A 15 -6.24 11.86 -2.20
CA LEU A 15 -7.07 11.95 -3.40
C LEU A 15 -7.71 10.61 -3.77
N PRO A 16 -6.98 9.49 -3.97
CA PRO A 16 -7.61 8.20 -4.25
C PRO A 16 -8.56 7.74 -3.15
N VAL A 17 -8.16 7.88 -1.89
CA VAL A 17 -8.97 7.41 -0.76
C VAL A 17 -10.25 8.25 -0.59
N GLY A 18 -10.13 9.57 -0.69
CA GLY A 18 -11.25 10.51 -0.53
C GLY A 18 -12.20 10.53 -1.73
N PHE A 19 -11.69 10.34 -2.95
CA PHE A 19 -12.53 10.28 -4.15
C PHE A 19 -13.14 8.91 -4.43
N ALA A 20 -12.69 7.83 -3.79
CA ALA A 20 -13.34 6.53 -3.93
C ALA A 20 -14.85 6.53 -3.63
N PRO A 21 -15.35 7.04 -2.47
CA PRO A 21 -16.78 7.13 -2.23
C PRO A 21 -17.48 8.07 -3.20
N LEU A 22 -16.83 9.17 -3.61
CA LEU A 22 -17.39 10.09 -4.61
C LEU A 22 -17.55 9.41 -5.97
N ALA A 23 -16.55 8.65 -6.42
CA ALA A 23 -16.59 7.87 -7.64
C ALA A 23 -17.77 6.89 -7.62
N PHE A 24 -17.98 6.19 -6.50
CA PHE A 24 -19.13 5.29 -6.34
C PHE A 24 -20.47 6.04 -6.41
N LEU A 25 -20.63 7.12 -5.63
CA LEU A 25 -21.88 7.88 -5.54
C LEU A 25 -22.24 8.54 -6.87
N PHE A 26 -21.29 9.22 -7.52
CA PHE A 26 -21.52 9.82 -8.84
C PHE A 26 -21.74 8.75 -9.91
N GLY A 27 -21.10 7.58 -9.80
CA GLY A 27 -21.38 6.44 -10.67
C GLY A 27 -22.81 5.94 -10.57
N ARG A 28 -23.36 5.88 -9.35
CA ARG A 28 -24.77 5.52 -9.12
C ARG A 28 -25.75 6.53 -9.69
N ILE A 29 -25.41 7.82 -9.67
CA ILE A 29 -26.31 8.91 -10.10
C ILE A 29 -26.21 9.17 -11.61
N ALA A 30 -24.99 9.27 -12.14
CA ALA A 30 -24.71 9.71 -13.50
C ALA A 30 -24.20 8.58 -14.44
N GLY A 31 -24.10 7.35 -13.93
CA GLY A 31 -23.61 6.18 -14.66
C GLY A 31 -22.11 5.93 -14.48
N HIS A 32 -21.68 4.70 -14.77
CA HIS A 32 -20.29 4.23 -14.51
C HIS A 32 -19.19 5.06 -15.18
N ARG A 33 -19.49 5.73 -16.30
CA ARG A 33 -18.54 6.63 -16.99
C ARG A 33 -18.09 7.79 -16.09
N ALA A 34 -18.93 8.24 -15.15
CA ALA A 34 -18.53 9.25 -14.18
C ALA A 34 -17.47 8.70 -13.21
N SER A 35 -17.64 7.48 -12.69
CA SER A 35 -16.66 6.82 -11.82
C SER A 35 -15.33 6.57 -12.54
N GLU A 36 -15.41 6.16 -13.81
CA GLU A 36 -14.25 5.97 -14.68
C GLU A 36 -13.44 7.26 -14.85
N LEU A 37 -14.10 8.35 -15.26
CA LEU A 37 -13.45 9.65 -15.45
C LEU A 37 -12.84 10.19 -14.15
N ILE A 38 -13.53 10.01 -13.02
CA ILE A 38 -12.99 10.37 -11.70
C ILE A 38 -11.74 9.54 -11.42
N SER A 39 -11.76 8.23 -11.69
CA SER A 39 -10.61 7.35 -11.47
C SER A 39 -9.40 7.77 -12.32
N HIS A 40 -9.58 8.01 -13.62
CA HIS A 40 -8.52 8.48 -14.51
C HIS A 40 -7.95 9.81 -14.06
N ALA A 41 -8.82 10.78 -13.74
CA ALA A 41 -8.40 12.11 -13.33
C ALA A 41 -7.60 12.06 -12.02
N VAL A 42 -8.10 11.35 -11.02
CA VAL A 42 -7.44 11.23 -9.72
C VAL A 42 -6.07 10.55 -9.85
N LEU A 43 -6.01 9.42 -10.56
CA LEU A 43 -4.75 8.69 -10.74
C LEU A 43 -3.78 9.43 -11.67
N GLY A 44 -4.28 10.20 -12.64
CA GLY A 44 -3.49 11.10 -13.46
C GLY A 44 -2.86 12.24 -12.65
N VAL A 45 -3.62 12.83 -11.71
CA VAL A 45 -3.09 13.83 -10.77
C VAL A 45 -2.03 13.21 -9.85
N VAL A 46 -2.27 12.01 -9.31
CA VAL A 46 -1.29 11.27 -8.51
C VAL A 46 0.02 11.03 -9.29
N LEU A 47 -0.08 10.60 -10.55
CA LEU A 47 1.08 10.41 -11.42
C LEU A 47 1.83 11.72 -11.67
N ALA A 48 1.11 12.82 -11.91
CA ALA A 48 1.71 14.14 -12.09
C ALA A 48 2.43 14.63 -10.81
N LEU A 49 1.79 14.51 -9.64
CA LEU A 49 2.40 14.83 -8.35
C LEU A 49 3.65 13.99 -8.09
N THR A 50 3.60 12.70 -8.41
CA THR A 50 4.75 11.78 -8.30
C THR A 50 5.90 12.24 -9.20
N ALA A 51 5.64 12.59 -10.47
CA ALA A 51 6.65 13.08 -11.40
C ALA A 51 7.26 14.42 -10.96
N LEU A 52 6.46 15.34 -10.43
CA LEU A 52 6.94 16.62 -9.90
C LEU A 52 7.85 16.43 -8.67
N ASN A 53 7.46 15.53 -7.77
CA ASN A 53 8.25 15.19 -6.59
C ASN A 53 9.52 14.40 -6.93
N ALA A 54 9.50 13.59 -8.01
CA ALA A 54 10.67 12.86 -8.47
C ALA A 54 11.86 13.79 -8.78
N LEU A 55 11.61 14.97 -9.36
CA LEU A 55 12.65 15.95 -9.67
C LEU A 55 13.33 16.48 -8.39
N GLN A 56 12.57 16.68 -7.33
CA GLN A 56 13.11 17.14 -6.05
C GLN A 56 13.95 16.04 -5.38
N VAL A 57 13.45 14.81 -5.36
CA VAL A 57 14.16 13.68 -4.75
C VAL A 57 15.42 13.31 -5.55
N ALA A 58 15.37 13.41 -6.89
CA ALA A 58 16.54 13.22 -7.76
C ALA A 58 17.67 14.24 -7.48
N SER A 59 17.34 15.41 -6.91
CA SER A 59 18.34 16.39 -6.45
C SER A 59 18.93 16.07 -5.07
N GLY A 60 18.60 14.91 -4.49
CA GLY A 60 19.08 14.46 -3.18
C GLY A 60 18.23 14.93 -2.00
N ARG A 61 17.08 15.56 -2.24
CA ARG A 61 16.16 15.98 -1.17
C ARG A 61 15.31 14.80 -0.67
N VAL A 62 14.97 14.82 0.61
CA VAL A 62 13.89 14.01 1.18
C VAL A 62 12.74 14.96 1.46
N ILE A 63 11.54 14.61 0.98
CA ILE A 63 10.33 15.39 1.24
C ILE A 63 9.62 14.78 2.43
N GLU A 64 9.30 15.58 3.44
CA GLU A 64 8.57 15.14 4.62
C GLU A 64 7.41 16.08 4.91
N GLU A 65 6.25 15.50 5.21
CA GLU A 65 5.05 16.22 5.63
C GLU A 65 4.56 15.59 6.93
N ARG A 66 4.19 16.42 7.92
CA ARG A 66 3.74 15.92 9.22
C ARG A 66 2.58 16.75 9.74
N TYR A 67 1.48 16.07 10.02
CA TYR A 67 0.26 16.68 10.56
C TYR A 67 -0.08 16.06 11.93
N PRO A 68 -0.37 16.87 12.95
CA PRO A 68 -0.86 16.37 14.23
C PRO A 68 -2.19 15.62 14.04
N TRP A 69 -2.32 14.40 14.58
CA TRP A 69 -3.55 13.60 14.49
C TRP A 69 -4.11 13.22 15.85
N LEU A 70 -3.35 12.44 16.63
CA LEU A 70 -3.67 12.12 18.03
C LEU A 70 -2.42 12.38 18.90
N PRO A 71 -2.09 13.66 19.18
CA PRO A 71 -0.85 14.04 19.85
C PRO A 71 -0.71 13.43 21.25
N GLN A 72 -1.83 13.25 21.96
CA GLN A 72 -1.89 12.59 23.27
C GLN A 72 -1.46 11.12 23.26
N LEU A 73 -1.52 10.45 22.10
CA LEU A 73 -1.03 9.09 21.89
C LEU A 73 0.32 9.08 21.15
N GLY A 74 0.94 10.25 20.94
CA GLY A 74 2.16 10.39 20.15
C GLY A 74 1.99 10.10 18.65
N LEU A 75 0.75 10.08 18.14
CA LEU A 75 0.46 9.73 16.75
C LEU A 75 0.35 10.99 15.87
N SER A 76 1.10 10.97 14.75
CA SER A 76 1.02 11.96 13.69
C SER A 76 0.71 11.30 12.35
N LEU A 77 0.00 12.03 11.48
CA LEU A 77 -0.07 11.70 10.06
C LEU A 77 1.20 12.22 9.41
N GLY A 78 2.24 11.37 9.37
CA GLY A 78 3.50 11.66 8.73
C GLY A 78 3.64 10.97 7.39
N PHE A 79 4.19 11.69 6.41
CA PHE A 79 4.51 11.19 5.08
C PHE A 79 5.96 11.53 4.74
N ARG A 80 6.68 10.60 4.14
CA ARG A 80 8.08 10.74 3.76
C ARG A 80 8.32 10.15 2.39
N LEU A 81 9.00 10.92 1.55
CA LEU A 81 9.43 10.51 0.22
C LEU A 81 10.94 10.68 0.08
N ASP A 82 11.65 9.56 0.19
CA ASP A 82 13.07 9.44 -0.14
C ASP A 82 13.26 8.61 -1.43
N GLY A 83 14.51 8.29 -1.79
CA GLY A 83 14.81 7.53 -3.00
C GLY A 83 14.17 6.13 -3.05
N LEU A 84 14.08 5.43 -1.91
CA LEU A 84 13.44 4.12 -1.84
C LEU A 84 11.94 4.25 -2.05
N SER A 85 11.28 5.15 -1.30
CA SER A 85 9.84 5.38 -1.46
C SER A 85 9.49 5.88 -2.85
N LEU A 86 10.33 6.72 -3.48
CA LEU A 86 10.10 7.22 -4.84
C LEU A 86 10.04 6.10 -5.87
N LEU A 87 10.92 5.11 -5.78
CA LEU A 87 10.94 3.97 -6.70
C LEU A 87 9.58 3.25 -6.70
N PHE A 88 9.10 2.87 -5.52
CA PHE A 88 7.82 2.16 -5.41
C PHE A 88 6.63 3.08 -5.69
N LEU A 89 6.68 4.34 -5.27
CA LEU A 89 5.64 5.33 -5.56
C LEU A 89 5.44 5.52 -7.07
N THR A 90 6.54 5.64 -7.81
CA THR A 90 6.51 5.80 -9.27
C THR A 90 5.88 4.59 -9.94
N LEU A 91 6.26 3.37 -9.52
CA LEU A 91 5.66 2.14 -10.03
C LEU A 91 4.16 2.08 -9.75
N ILE A 92 3.74 2.36 -8.51
CA ILE A 92 2.32 2.33 -8.11
C ILE A 92 1.51 3.38 -8.87
N ALA A 93 1.99 4.62 -8.96
CA ALA A 93 1.29 5.70 -9.65
C ALA A 93 1.16 5.42 -11.15
N LEU A 94 2.25 4.99 -11.81
CA LEU A 94 2.25 4.69 -13.24
C LEU A 94 1.35 3.51 -13.58
N VAL A 95 1.55 2.37 -12.90
CA VAL A 95 0.77 1.15 -13.18
C VAL A 95 -0.69 1.34 -12.74
N GLY A 96 -0.94 2.06 -11.64
CA GLY A 96 -2.28 2.45 -11.20
C GLY A 96 -3.05 3.23 -12.27
N PHE A 97 -2.42 4.28 -12.81
CA PHE A 97 -3.02 5.08 -13.88
C PHE A 97 -3.27 4.25 -15.15
N LEU A 98 -2.27 3.49 -15.61
CA LEU A 98 -2.40 2.65 -16.80
C LEU A 98 -3.47 1.56 -16.63
N ALA A 99 -3.56 0.93 -15.46
CA ALA A 99 -4.60 -0.03 -15.16
C ALA A 99 -5.99 0.60 -15.25
N SER A 100 -6.18 1.79 -14.67
CA SER A 100 -7.47 2.50 -14.74
C SER A 100 -7.88 2.86 -16.18
N VAL A 101 -6.94 3.34 -17.01
CA VAL A 101 -7.19 3.62 -18.43
C VAL A 101 -7.48 2.34 -19.22
N TYR A 102 -6.74 1.27 -18.97
CA TYR A 102 -6.95 -0.01 -19.64
C TYR A 102 -8.30 -0.65 -19.25
N SER A 103 -8.73 -0.48 -18.01
CA SER A 103 -10.03 -0.96 -17.51
C SER A 103 -11.22 -0.43 -18.30
N SER A 104 -11.15 0.80 -18.83
CA SER A 104 -12.23 1.41 -19.62
C SER A 104 -12.74 0.50 -20.74
N ARG A 105 -11.82 -0.03 -21.54
CA ARG A 105 -12.16 -0.87 -22.68
C ARG A 105 -12.34 -2.32 -22.27
N TYR A 106 -11.52 -2.80 -21.33
CA TYR A 106 -11.54 -4.20 -20.89
C TYR A 106 -12.84 -4.54 -20.13
N MET A 107 -13.33 -3.61 -19.29
CA MET A 107 -14.46 -3.82 -18.40
C MET A 107 -15.79 -3.31 -18.97
N GLU A 108 -15.84 -2.81 -20.21
CA GLU A 108 -17.00 -2.05 -20.73
C GLU A 108 -18.33 -2.80 -20.73
N ASN A 109 -18.30 -4.13 -20.74
CA ASN A 109 -19.48 -5.01 -20.76
C ASN A 109 -19.81 -5.59 -19.38
N GLU A 110 -19.02 -5.27 -18.36
CA GLU A 110 -19.23 -5.72 -17.00
C GLU A 110 -20.22 -4.82 -16.25
N LEU A 111 -20.84 -5.37 -15.21
CA LEU A 111 -21.82 -4.65 -14.38
C LEU A 111 -21.17 -4.10 -13.09
N GLY A 112 -21.81 -3.09 -12.50
CA GLY A 112 -21.42 -2.53 -11.20
C GLY A 112 -20.08 -1.76 -11.22
N LEU A 113 -19.68 -1.23 -12.38
CA LEU A 113 -18.39 -0.57 -12.57
C LEU A 113 -18.17 0.66 -11.68
N GLU A 114 -19.24 1.25 -11.15
CA GLU A 114 -19.13 2.30 -10.13
C GLU A 114 -18.42 1.83 -8.86
N ALA A 115 -18.67 0.57 -8.44
CA ALA A 115 -17.99 -0.05 -7.31
C ALA A 115 -16.58 -0.49 -7.69
N TYR A 116 -16.38 -0.99 -8.91
CA TYR A 116 -15.08 -1.37 -9.45
C TYR A 116 -14.08 -0.20 -9.37
N TYR A 117 -14.42 0.96 -9.93
CA TYR A 117 -13.51 2.12 -9.95
C TYR A 117 -13.28 2.71 -8.55
N ALA A 118 -14.27 2.65 -7.67
CA ALA A 118 -14.10 3.05 -6.26
C ALA A 118 -13.11 2.11 -5.53
N LEU A 119 -13.26 0.79 -5.69
CA LEU A 119 -12.35 -0.19 -5.10
C LEU A 119 -10.95 -0.10 -5.71
N LEU A 120 -10.84 0.19 -7.01
CA LEU A 120 -9.57 0.45 -7.69
C LEU A 120 -8.83 1.64 -7.07
N LEU A 121 -9.55 2.74 -6.81
CA LEU A 121 -8.98 3.91 -6.13
C LEU A 121 -8.52 3.60 -4.70
N LEU A 122 -9.30 2.84 -3.93
CA LEU A 122 -8.89 2.40 -2.59
C LEU A 122 -7.68 1.47 -2.63
N PHE A 123 -7.65 0.54 -3.60
CA PHE A 123 -6.54 -0.39 -3.76
C PHE A 123 -5.24 0.35 -4.06
N VAL A 124 -5.25 1.27 -5.03
CA VAL A 124 -4.08 2.09 -5.36
C VAL A 124 -3.72 3.04 -4.21
N GLY A 125 -4.72 3.70 -3.59
CA GLY A 125 -4.53 4.55 -2.42
C GLY A 125 -3.88 3.83 -1.24
N GLY A 126 -4.28 2.58 -1.00
CA GLY A 126 -3.65 1.67 -0.03
C GLY A 126 -2.16 1.51 -0.30
N MET A 127 -1.79 1.14 -1.53
CA MET A 127 -0.39 0.94 -1.90
C MET A 127 0.43 2.24 -1.81
N LEU A 128 -0.12 3.39 -2.22
CA LEU A 128 0.53 4.70 -2.09
C LEU A 128 0.78 5.05 -0.62
N GLY A 129 -0.21 4.80 0.24
CA GLY A 129 -0.07 5.02 1.68
C GLY A 129 1.03 4.14 2.30
N VAL A 130 1.07 2.85 1.97
CA VAL A 130 2.10 1.91 2.47
C VAL A 130 3.52 2.41 2.25
N VAL A 131 3.79 3.05 1.10
CA VAL A 131 5.15 3.50 0.75
C VAL A 131 5.49 4.90 1.25
N LEU A 132 4.49 5.70 1.63
CA LEU A 132 4.67 7.10 2.04
C LEU A 132 4.57 7.32 3.55
N VAL A 133 3.76 6.56 4.28
CA VAL A 133 3.56 6.85 5.72
C VAL A 133 4.79 6.57 6.57
N THR A 134 4.98 7.36 7.63
CA THR A 134 6.14 7.27 8.53
C THR A 134 5.87 6.55 9.85
N ASN A 135 4.66 6.00 10.02
CA ASN A 135 4.22 5.37 11.26
C ASN A 135 3.73 3.95 10.98
N LEU A 136 4.19 2.95 11.74
CA LEU A 136 3.84 1.55 11.47
C LEU A 136 2.35 1.23 11.67
N PHE A 137 1.61 1.94 12.54
CA PHE A 137 0.17 1.74 12.63
C PHE A 137 -0.55 2.22 11.37
N LEU A 138 -0.19 3.39 10.85
CA LEU A 138 -0.71 3.87 9.56
C LEU A 138 -0.29 2.95 8.41
N PHE A 139 0.96 2.48 8.43
CA PHE A 139 1.46 1.49 7.48
C PHE A 139 0.56 0.26 7.45
N TYR A 140 0.21 -0.29 8.61
CA TYR A 140 -0.71 -1.42 8.71
C TYR A 140 -2.12 -1.10 8.21
N ILE A 141 -2.66 0.08 8.54
CA ILE A 141 -3.98 0.52 8.04
C ILE A 141 -3.98 0.55 6.50
N PHE A 142 -2.94 1.14 5.89
CA PHE A 142 -2.82 1.17 4.44
C PHE A 142 -2.53 -0.21 3.82
N TRP A 143 -1.85 -1.09 4.56
CA TRP A 143 -1.61 -2.48 4.18
C TRP A 143 -2.90 -3.29 4.08
N GLU A 144 -3.82 -3.11 5.01
CA GLU A 144 -5.16 -3.71 4.97
C GLU A 144 -6.06 -2.98 3.95
N LEU A 145 -5.91 -1.66 3.81
CA LEU A 145 -6.64 -0.87 2.80
C LEU A 145 -6.27 -1.25 1.37
N MET A 146 -5.07 -1.74 1.10
CA MET A 146 -4.76 -2.33 -0.22
C MET A 146 -5.28 -3.76 -0.37
N LEU A 147 -5.48 -4.50 0.74
CA LEU A 147 -5.90 -5.90 0.72
C LEU A 147 -7.42 -6.08 0.57
N ILE A 148 -8.20 -5.33 1.34
CA ILE A 148 -9.66 -5.52 1.37
C ILE A 148 -10.29 -5.18 0.01
N PRO A 149 -9.95 -4.06 -0.66
CA PRO A 149 -10.51 -3.75 -1.98
C PRO A 149 -10.05 -4.70 -3.07
N SER A 150 -8.79 -5.14 -3.06
CA SER A 150 -8.27 -6.10 -4.04
C SER A 150 -8.97 -7.47 -3.92
N TYR A 151 -9.30 -7.90 -2.70
CA TYR A 151 -10.14 -9.09 -2.48
C TYR A 151 -11.49 -8.95 -3.20
N PHE A 152 -12.20 -7.84 -3.00
CA PHE A 152 -13.48 -7.61 -3.66
C PHE A 152 -13.35 -7.49 -5.18
N LEU A 153 -12.29 -6.85 -5.67
CA LEU A 153 -11.99 -6.74 -7.09
C LEU A 153 -11.84 -8.13 -7.74
N ILE A 154 -11.17 -9.07 -7.07
CA ILE A 154 -11.08 -10.47 -7.53
C ILE A 154 -12.45 -11.14 -7.40
N ALA A 155 -13.08 -11.10 -6.22
CA ALA A 155 -14.26 -11.90 -5.92
C ALA A 155 -15.50 -11.55 -6.77
N TYR A 156 -15.61 -10.30 -7.24
CA TYR A 156 -16.77 -9.81 -8.00
C TYR A 156 -16.56 -9.77 -9.51
N TRP A 157 -15.35 -9.44 -9.98
CA TRP A 157 -15.07 -9.29 -11.42
C TRP A 157 -14.10 -10.35 -11.96
N GLY A 158 -13.55 -11.21 -11.10
CA GLY A 158 -12.71 -12.30 -11.53
C GLY A 158 -13.47 -13.42 -12.22
N THR A 159 -12.73 -14.31 -12.87
CA THR A 159 -13.25 -15.45 -13.62
C THR A 159 -13.34 -16.73 -12.78
N GLY A 160 -13.81 -17.82 -13.37
CA GLY A 160 -13.69 -19.16 -12.77
C GLY A 160 -14.28 -19.23 -11.36
N ASN A 161 -13.45 -19.67 -10.39
CA ASN A 161 -13.85 -19.77 -8.99
C ASN A 161 -13.39 -18.56 -8.14
N ALA A 162 -13.48 -17.36 -8.73
CA ALA A 162 -13.00 -16.10 -8.18
C ALA A 162 -13.36 -15.82 -6.71
N ARG A 163 -14.54 -16.22 -6.23
CA ARG A 163 -14.93 -15.99 -4.82
C ARG A 163 -14.11 -16.82 -3.85
N VAL A 164 -13.93 -18.11 -4.15
CA VAL A 164 -13.13 -19.01 -3.32
C VAL A 164 -11.66 -18.63 -3.39
N ILE A 165 -11.16 -18.33 -4.59
CA ILE A 165 -9.78 -17.90 -4.80
C ILE A 165 -9.49 -16.54 -4.15
N GLY A 166 -10.39 -15.58 -4.31
CA GLY A 166 -10.32 -14.30 -3.62
C GLY A 166 -10.29 -14.47 -2.10
N PHE A 167 -11.11 -15.36 -1.54
CA PHE A 167 -11.09 -15.63 -0.10
C PHE A 167 -9.79 -16.32 0.35
N LYS A 168 -9.26 -17.28 -0.41
CA LYS A 168 -7.95 -17.88 -0.15
C LYS A 168 -6.85 -16.81 -0.13
N TYR A 169 -6.84 -15.93 -1.13
CA TYR A 169 -5.95 -14.78 -1.21
C TYR A 169 -6.05 -13.89 0.03
N PHE A 170 -7.26 -13.47 0.38
CA PHE A 170 -7.52 -12.65 1.55
C PHE A 170 -7.05 -13.33 2.82
N ALA A 171 -7.49 -14.56 3.09
CA ALA A 171 -7.19 -15.29 4.31
C ALA A 171 -5.68 -15.51 4.50
N MET A 172 -4.97 -15.94 3.45
CA MET A 172 -3.53 -16.18 3.53
C MET A 172 -2.76 -14.87 3.78
N THR A 173 -3.06 -13.82 3.01
CA THR A 173 -2.32 -12.56 3.14
C THR A 173 -2.69 -11.77 4.39
N HIS A 174 -3.93 -11.88 4.86
CA HIS A 174 -4.39 -11.32 6.14
C HIS A 174 -3.74 -12.03 7.33
N ALA A 175 -3.59 -13.36 7.29
CA ALA A 175 -2.86 -14.10 8.33
C ALA A 175 -1.41 -13.60 8.48
N GLY A 176 -0.73 -13.35 7.36
CA GLY A 176 0.58 -12.69 7.38
C GLY A 176 0.54 -11.26 7.93
N ALA A 177 -0.49 -10.49 7.55
CA ALA A 177 -0.69 -9.14 8.06
C ALA A 177 -0.88 -9.12 9.60
N LEU A 178 -1.58 -10.10 10.18
CA LEU A 178 -1.73 -10.23 11.63
C LEU A 178 -0.40 -10.52 12.35
N ALA A 179 0.49 -11.32 11.75
CA ALA A 179 1.83 -11.52 12.29
C ALA A 179 2.62 -10.20 12.30
N LEU A 180 2.55 -9.45 11.19
CA LEU A 180 3.15 -8.12 11.09
C LEU A 180 2.56 -7.13 12.11
N LEU A 181 1.24 -7.12 12.30
CA LEU A 181 0.58 -6.30 13.32
C LEU A 181 1.05 -6.66 14.72
N THR A 182 1.20 -7.95 15.02
CA THR A 182 1.70 -8.42 16.31
C THR A 182 3.11 -7.86 16.59
N GLY A 183 4.00 -7.90 15.59
CA GLY A 183 5.31 -7.27 15.69
C GLY A 183 5.25 -5.75 15.89
N ILE A 184 4.36 -5.05 15.18
CA ILE A 184 4.15 -3.59 15.34
C ILE A 184 3.67 -3.23 16.74
N VAL A 185 2.67 -3.96 17.26
CA VAL A 185 2.15 -3.74 18.61
C VAL A 185 3.24 -4.00 19.65
N TRP A 186 4.06 -5.04 19.46
CA TRP A 186 5.17 -5.32 20.36
C TRP A 186 6.22 -4.20 20.33
N LEU A 187 6.60 -3.69 19.16
CA LEU A 187 7.47 -2.50 19.05
C LEU A 187 6.88 -1.30 19.80
N ASN A 188 5.57 -1.08 19.70
CA ASN A 188 4.91 0.00 20.42
C ASN A 188 5.01 -0.17 21.95
N VAL A 189 4.89 -1.39 22.46
CA VAL A 189 5.10 -1.70 23.89
C VAL A 189 6.54 -1.43 24.30
N LEU A 190 7.52 -1.78 23.45
CA LEU A 190 8.95 -1.64 23.78
C LEU A 190 9.49 -0.21 23.69
N TYR A 191 8.93 0.62 22.80
CA TYR A 191 9.44 1.97 22.52
C TYR A 191 8.48 3.10 22.87
N GLY A 192 7.20 2.81 23.12
CA GLY A 192 6.14 3.77 23.40
C GLY A 192 5.59 4.51 22.17
N ASN A 193 6.21 4.30 20.99
CA ASN A 193 5.71 4.76 19.70
C ASN A 193 6.33 3.91 18.57
N VAL A 194 5.78 4.00 17.37
CA VAL A 194 6.22 3.25 16.18
C VAL A 194 6.45 4.16 14.96
N GLU A 195 6.90 5.39 15.23
CA GLU A 195 7.40 6.28 14.17
C GLU A 195 8.73 5.78 13.63
N PHE A 196 8.93 5.88 12.31
CA PHE A 196 10.14 5.41 11.63
C PHE A 196 11.40 6.06 12.21
N SER A 197 11.35 7.35 12.52
CA SER A 197 12.47 8.08 13.13
C SER A 197 12.90 7.50 14.48
N THR A 198 11.94 7.04 15.29
CA THR A 198 12.23 6.44 16.60
C THR A 198 12.81 5.04 16.43
N LEU A 199 12.24 4.24 15.53
CA LEU A 199 12.72 2.88 15.29
C LEU A 199 14.11 2.87 14.66
N LEU A 200 14.38 3.74 13.68
CA LEU A 200 15.70 3.89 13.05
C LEU A 200 16.78 4.31 14.04
N SER A 201 16.45 5.17 15.01
CA SER A 201 17.44 5.70 15.97
C SER A 201 17.67 4.77 17.17
N ARG A 202 16.65 4.00 17.58
CA ARG A 202 16.72 3.22 18.83
C ARG A 202 16.88 1.72 18.59
N ALA A 203 16.17 1.14 17.64
CA ALA A 203 16.13 -0.31 17.49
C ALA A 203 17.48 -0.95 17.13
N PRO A 204 18.31 -0.37 16.24
CA PRO A 204 19.62 -0.94 15.92
C PRO A 204 20.60 -1.00 17.10
N LEU A 205 20.43 -0.13 18.10
CA LEU A 205 21.31 -0.01 19.27
C LEU A 205 20.79 -0.82 20.48
N ASP A 206 19.56 -1.29 20.41
CA ASP A 206 18.91 -2.05 21.47
C ASP A 206 19.39 -3.51 21.44
N THR A 207 19.71 -4.10 22.59
CA THR A 207 20.25 -5.47 22.69
C THR A 207 19.24 -6.48 23.22
N ARG A 208 17.97 -6.09 23.37
CA ARG A 208 16.89 -6.96 23.84
C ARG A 208 16.71 -8.18 22.92
N PRO A 209 16.79 -9.43 23.45
CA PRO A 209 16.67 -10.64 22.63
C PRO A 209 15.29 -10.80 21.97
N GLU A 210 14.24 -10.21 22.56
CA GLU A 210 12.88 -10.25 22.01
C GLU A 210 12.78 -9.59 20.63
N LEU A 211 13.70 -8.66 20.30
CA LEU A 211 13.72 -7.97 19.01
C LEU A 211 13.97 -8.93 17.83
N GLN A 212 14.65 -10.06 18.07
CA GLN A 212 14.78 -11.11 17.04
C GLN A 212 13.39 -11.65 16.66
N ILE A 213 12.57 -12.00 17.65
CA ILE A 213 11.20 -12.51 17.40
C ILE A 213 10.34 -11.44 16.74
N VAL A 214 10.43 -10.19 17.21
CA VAL A 214 9.69 -9.06 16.62
C VAL A 214 10.07 -8.84 15.15
N SER A 215 11.36 -8.92 14.82
CA SER A 215 11.83 -8.82 13.43
C SER A 215 11.30 -9.96 12.55
N LEU A 216 11.23 -11.18 13.09
CA LEU A 216 10.71 -12.35 12.40
C LEU A 216 9.18 -12.27 12.19
N LEU A 217 8.43 -11.71 13.13
CA LEU A 217 6.99 -11.46 12.99
C LEU A 217 6.69 -10.45 11.87
N ILE A 218 7.43 -9.34 11.84
CA ILE A 218 7.30 -8.34 10.77
C ILE A 218 7.73 -8.93 9.43
N PHE A 219 8.84 -9.68 9.41
CA PHE A 219 9.27 -10.40 8.22
C PHE A 219 8.24 -11.41 7.74
N ALA A 220 7.58 -12.15 8.63
CA ALA A 220 6.57 -13.14 8.24
C ALA A 220 5.43 -12.50 7.44
N GLY A 221 4.93 -11.33 7.86
CA GLY A 221 3.92 -10.61 7.09
C GLY A 221 4.44 -10.11 5.73
N ALA A 222 5.67 -9.59 5.68
CA ALA A 222 6.32 -9.21 4.43
C ALA A 222 6.52 -10.43 3.51
N ALA A 223 6.96 -11.56 4.04
CA ALA A 223 7.22 -12.82 3.34
C ALA A 223 5.95 -13.40 2.68
N VAL A 224 4.83 -13.37 3.39
CA VAL A 224 3.52 -13.77 2.83
C VAL A 224 3.13 -12.84 1.67
N LYS A 225 3.30 -11.51 1.82
CA LYS A 225 2.99 -10.54 0.75
C LYS A 225 3.91 -10.66 -0.46
N MET A 226 5.19 -10.97 -0.23
CA MET A 226 6.17 -11.28 -1.28
C MET A 226 5.96 -12.65 -1.92
N ALA A 227 5.02 -13.46 -1.41
CA ALA A 227 4.79 -14.84 -1.83
C ALA A 227 6.08 -15.69 -1.80
N LEU A 228 6.80 -15.67 -0.68
CA LEU A 228 7.95 -16.54 -0.47
C LEU A 228 7.52 -17.99 -0.23
N PHE A 229 8.37 -18.95 -0.60
CA PHE A 229 8.15 -20.36 -0.25
C PHE A 229 8.17 -20.53 1.29
N PRO A 230 7.24 -21.28 1.90
CA PRO A 230 6.16 -22.09 1.30
C PRO A 230 4.79 -21.36 1.21
N VAL A 231 4.69 -20.10 1.61
CA VAL A 231 3.43 -19.33 1.75
C VAL A 231 2.99 -18.60 0.47
N HIS A 232 3.39 -19.10 -0.70
CA HIS A 232 3.22 -18.45 -2.00
C HIS A 232 1.96 -18.87 -2.77
N THR A 233 1.25 -19.91 -2.30
CA THR A 233 0.20 -20.58 -3.08
C THR A 233 -1.04 -19.74 -3.34
N TRP A 234 -1.21 -18.60 -2.66
CA TRP A 234 -2.26 -17.64 -3.00
C TRP A 234 -1.99 -16.90 -4.32
N LEU A 235 -0.71 -16.70 -4.67
CA LEU A 235 -0.30 -15.80 -5.74
C LEU A 235 -0.66 -16.36 -7.14
N PRO A 236 -0.32 -17.61 -7.51
CA PRO A 236 -0.68 -18.15 -8.82
C PRO A 236 -2.19 -18.17 -9.05
N ASP A 237 -2.96 -18.60 -8.05
CA ASP A 237 -4.42 -18.69 -8.16
C ASP A 237 -5.06 -17.31 -8.27
N ALA A 238 -4.65 -16.34 -7.44
CA ALA A 238 -5.17 -14.98 -7.49
C ALA A 238 -4.91 -14.32 -8.85
N HIS A 239 -3.75 -14.57 -9.47
CA HIS A 239 -3.44 -14.06 -10.80
C HIS A 239 -4.24 -14.71 -11.92
N ALA A 240 -4.52 -16.00 -11.80
CA ALA A 240 -5.29 -16.74 -12.78
C ALA A 240 -6.73 -16.23 -12.87
N GLU A 241 -7.32 -15.83 -11.74
CA GLU A 241 -8.73 -15.44 -11.70
C GLU A 241 -8.98 -13.93 -11.66
N ALA A 242 -8.00 -13.09 -11.31
CA ALA A 242 -8.19 -11.65 -11.29
C ALA A 242 -8.43 -11.08 -12.71
N PRO A 243 -9.32 -10.07 -12.87
CA PRO A 243 -9.42 -9.32 -14.13
C PRO A 243 -8.04 -8.82 -14.57
N THR A 244 -7.74 -8.82 -15.86
CA THR A 244 -6.41 -8.42 -16.36
C THR A 244 -5.90 -7.08 -15.80
N PRO A 245 -6.70 -5.98 -15.72
CA PRO A 245 -6.22 -4.73 -15.12
C PRO A 245 -5.84 -4.87 -13.64
N ILE A 246 -6.53 -5.74 -12.89
CA ILE A 246 -6.26 -6.00 -11.47
C ILE A 246 -5.06 -6.93 -11.31
N SER A 247 -4.93 -7.94 -12.16
CA SER A 247 -3.79 -8.86 -12.18
C SER A 247 -2.47 -8.13 -12.45
N VAL A 248 -2.47 -7.11 -13.31
CA VAL A 248 -1.32 -6.22 -13.54
C VAL A 248 -0.95 -5.44 -12.27
N LEU A 249 -1.92 -4.96 -11.49
CA LEU A 249 -1.64 -4.29 -10.22
C LEU A 249 -1.12 -5.26 -9.15
N LEU A 250 -1.72 -6.43 -9.03
CA LEU A 250 -1.27 -7.48 -8.10
C LEU A 250 0.20 -7.88 -8.38
N SER A 251 0.55 -8.09 -9.64
CA SER A 251 1.86 -8.62 -10.05
C SER A 251 2.88 -7.50 -10.15
N GLY A 252 2.50 -6.40 -10.80
CA GLY A 252 3.33 -5.25 -11.13
C GLY A 252 3.76 -4.47 -9.90
N VAL A 253 2.86 -4.30 -8.91
CA VAL A 253 3.11 -3.36 -7.79
C VAL A 253 2.71 -3.87 -6.40
N MET A 254 1.63 -4.62 -6.23
CA MET A 254 1.19 -4.99 -4.87
C MET A 254 2.19 -5.91 -4.16
N ILE A 255 2.68 -6.97 -4.80
CA ILE A 255 3.70 -7.84 -4.16
C ILE A 255 5.02 -7.09 -3.88
N LYS A 256 5.29 -6.01 -4.60
CA LYS A 256 6.46 -5.14 -4.38
C LYS A 256 6.34 -4.35 -3.08
N THR A 257 5.13 -4.09 -2.56
CA THR A 257 5.00 -3.47 -1.23
C THR A 257 5.52 -4.36 -0.11
N GLY A 258 5.50 -5.69 -0.29
CA GLY A 258 6.18 -6.63 0.60
C GLY A 258 7.70 -6.49 0.57
N VAL A 259 8.29 -6.28 -0.62
CA VAL A 259 9.72 -5.99 -0.78
C VAL A 259 10.08 -4.65 -0.15
N TYR A 260 9.24 -3.62 -0.33
CA TYR A 260 9.40 -2.33 0.33
C TYR A 260 9.41 -2.49 1.86
N ALA A 261 8.46 -3.23 2.43
CA ALA A 261 8.39 -3.50 3.87
C ALA A 261 9.63 -4.22 4.38
N PHE A 262 10.11 -5.22 3.63
CA PHE A 262 11.33 -5.95 3.95
C PHE A 262 12.55 -5.01 3.98
N ALA A 263 12.75 -4.22 2.92
CA ALA A 263 13.88 -3.29 2.85
C ALA A 263 13.79 -2.19 3.94
N ARG A 264 12.65 -1.51 4.04
CA ARG A 264 12.43 -0.36 4.92
C ARG A 264 12.39 -0.74 6.40
N ILE A 265 11.75 -1.84 6.75
CA ILE A 265 11.44 -2.15 8.16
C ILE A 265 12.37 -3.25 8.67
N VAL A 266 12.47 -4.36 7.95
CA VAL A 266 13.26 -5.51 8.44
C VAL A 266 14.74 -5.24 8.32
N ILE A 267 15.21 -4.73 7.18
CA ILE A 267 16.64 -4.48 6.94
C ILE A 267 17.08 -3.14 7.55
N GLU A 268 16.44 -2.03 7.18
CA GLU A 268 16.87 -0.69 7.60
C GLU A 268 16.66 -0.44 9.11
N MET A 269 15.51 -0.81 9.68
CA MET A 269 15.20 -0.52 11.09
C MET A 269 15.58 -1.65 12.05
N LEU A 270 15.42 -2.91 11.63
CA LEU A 270 15.58 -4.08 12.49
C LEU A 270 16.77 -4.98 12.09
N GLY A 271 17.61 -4.54 11.16
CA GLY A 271 18.69 -5.35 10.57
C GLY A 271 19.56 -6.10 11.56
N PRO A 272 20.07 -5.47 12.65
CA PRO A 272 20.88 -6.17 13.66
C PRO A 272 20.17 -7.34 14.36
N HIS A 273 18.84 -7.33 14.37
CA HIS A 273 17.97 -8.31 15.02
C HIS A 273 17.46 -9.39 14.08
N PHE A 274 17.50 -9.15 12.77
CA PHE A 274 16.99 -10.08 11.78
C PHE A 274 17.97 -11.24 11.56
N LYS A 275 17.77 -12.32 12.33
CA LYS A 275 18.57 -13.54 12.26
C LYS A 275 17.65 -14.75 12.04
N PRO A 276 17.28 -15.05 10.78
CA PRO A 276 16.33 -16.12 10.46
C PRO A 276 16.89 -17.56 10.63
N PHE A 277 18.20 -17.70 10.84
CA PHE A 277 18.88 -19.00 10.93
C PHE A 277 19.80 -19.12 12.16
N ALA A 278 19.68 -18.21 13.13
CA ALA A 278 20.50 -18.20 14.35
C ALA A 278 19.80 -18.90 15.52
#